data_AF-A0A9D5LML9-F1
#
_entry.id   AF-A0A9D5LML9-F1
#
_cell.length_a   1.000
_cell.length_b   1.000
_cell.length_c   1.000
_cell.angle_alpha   90.00
_cell.angle_beta   90.00
_cell.angle_gamma   90.00
#
_symmetry.space_group_name_H-M   'P 1'
#
loop_
_entity.id
_entity.type
_entity.pdbx_description
1 polymer ?
#
loop_
_entity_poly.entity_id
_entity_poly.type
_entity_poly.pdbx_seq_one_letter_code
_entity_poly.pdbx_strand_id
1 'polypeptide(L)'
;MHTEIEEIFHTDNLDRIAVIARSSGHIDRLREQLYAEFMKVACYSTPQQWNRAVRLCETLAMIGWGSHEAVEAHAQQYVNGYPNTFFITPTDEVRFLDAVWKPHDGGMIIDPRLSSLTAMPARTISPVACEKVKLHSQRNWLPKPPVQIVRTLDNCYPSSRAVLQSITTELNPMLLERMRPEEYGNQINRILINCAMSFSDGPHCKTNYIIADESRKLRKSDYYAALLATRDIAEIEREGLYMRPRFDIGPFRKDTGMIYATICFEKEFSHLTVSEQKHTMAGYFMEVVRRISIRQRKLTYNFTPLLTDLLTLLTAWAPPPL
;
A
#
# COMPACT_ATOMS: atom_id res chain seq x y z
N MET A 1 -0.74 -33.51 16.51
CA MET A 1 -1.73 -32.50 16.08
C MET A 1 -1.71 -31.24 16.93
N HIS A 2 -1.88 -31.26 18.26
CA HIS A 2 -1.59 -30.06 19.10
C HIS A 2 -0.15 -29.55 18.93
N THR A 3 0.74 -30.46 18.57
CA THR A 3 2.16 -30.25 18.26
C THR A 3 2.42 -29.40 17.01
N GLU A 4 1.56 -29.43 15.99
CA GLU A 4 1.82 -28.72 14.71
C GLU A 4 1.64 -27.21 14.86
N ILE A 5 0.55 -26.80 15.51
CA ILE A 5 0.25 -25.39 15.81
C ILE A 5 1.32 -24.80 16.73
N GLU A 6 1.73 -25.54 17.76
CA GLU A 6 2.83 -25.12 18.64
C GLU A 6 4.16 -25.03 17.88
N GLU A 7 4.49 -25.97 17.00
CA GLU A 7 5.70 -25.88 16.18
C GLU A 7 5.66 -24.66 15.23
N ILE A 8 4.50 -24.35 14.64
CA ILE A 8 4.30 -23.16 13.81
C ILE A 8 4.58 -21.88 14.62
N PHE A 9 4.11 -21.80 15.87
CA PHE A 9 4.36 -20.65 16.74
C PHE A 9 5.83 -20.44 17.09
N HIS A 10 6.60 -21.52 17.23
CA HIS A 10 8.02 -21.46 17.58
C HIS A 10 8.93 -21.38 16.35
N THR A 11 8.39 -21.47 15.14
CA THR A 11 9.15 -21.42 13.88
C THR A 11 9.13 -20.02 13.30
N ASP A 12 10.28 -19.35 13.24
CA ASP A 12 10.32 -17.99 12.67
C ASP A 12 10.36 -17.96 11.12
N ASN A 13 10.98 -18.96 10.49
CA ASN A 13 11.18 -19.00 9.05
C ASN A 13 9.89 -19.37 8.28
N LEU A 14 9.44 -18.50 7.35
CA LEU A 14 8.21 -18.70 6.56
C LEU A 14 8.24 -19.97 5.70
N ASP A 15 9.37 -20.30 5.08
CA ASP A 15 9.48 -21.50 4.23
C ASP A 15 9.29 -22.76 5.08
N ARG A 16 9.85 -22.78 6.30
CA ARG A 16 9.67 -23.89 7.23
C ARG A 16 8.23 -24.00 7.73
N ILE A 17 7.54 -22.89 8.00
CA ILE A 17 6.10 -22.90 8.33
C ILE A 17 5.29 -23.47 7.17
N ALA A 18 5.60 -23.04 5.94
CA ALA A 18 4.91 -23.53 4.74
C ALA A 18 5.08 -25.04 4.59
N VAL A 19 6.28 -25.57 4.87
CA VAL A 19 6.54 -27.02 4.90
C VAL A 19 5.71 -27.70 5.99
N ILE A 20 5.77 -27.25 7.24
CA ILE A 20 5.01 -27.83 8.36
C ILE A 20 3.51 -27.86 8.03
N ALA A 21 2.96 -26.74 7.58
CA ALA A 21 1.55 -26.59 7.30
C ALA A 21 1.08 -27.46 6.12
N ARG A 22 1.90 -27.60 5.07
CA ARG A 22 1.59 -28.44 3.90
C ARG A 22 1.82 -29.93 4.14
N SER A 23 2.73 -30.28 5.04
CA SER A 23 2.97 -31.66 5.46
C SER A 23 1.86 -32.20 6.36
N SER A 24 1.00 -31.35 6.90
CA SER A 24 -0.24 -31.77 7.55
C SER A 24 -1.16 -32.40 6.50
N GLY A 25 -1.31 -33.73 6.53
CA GLY A 25 -2.16 -34.48 5.58
C GLY A 25 -3.65 -34.14 5.62
N HIS A 26 -4.05 -33.14 6.43
CA HIS A 26 -5.41 -32.69 6.65
C HIS A 26 -5.50 -31.15 6.69
N ILE A 27 -5.13 -30.49 5.58
CA ILE A 27 -5.08 -29.02 5.47
C ILE A 27 -6.40 -28.36 5.93
N ASP A 28 -7.56 -28.92 5.58
CA ASP A 28 -8.85 -28.33 5.98
C ASP A 28 -9.05 -28.34 7.50
N ARG A 29 -8.66 -29.43 8.16
CA ARG A 29 -8.71 -29.53 9.62
C ARG A 29 -7.75 -28.53 10.27
N LEU A 30 -6.52 -28.44 9.75
CA LEU A 30 -5.53 -27.49 10.25
C LEU A 30 -6.04 -26.05 10.11
N ARG A 31 -6.66 -25.71 8.97
CA ARG A 31 -7.25 -24.40 8.71
C ARG A 31 -8.32 -24.03 9.75
N GLU A 32 -9.28 -24.92 10.00
CA GLU A 32 -10.35 -24.66 11.00
C GLU A 32 -9.77 -24.46 12.40
N GLN A 33 -8.72 -25.22 12.76
CA GLN A 33 -8.04 -25.05 14.05
C GLN A 33 -7.29 -23.71 14.15
N LEU A 34 -6.54 -23.34 13.11
CA LEU A 34 -5.84 -22.05 13.04
C LEU A 34 -6.82 -20.87 13.09
N TYR A 35 -7.94 -20.96 12.38
CA TYR A 35 -8.98 -19.95 12.40
C TYR A 35 -9.64 -19.84 13.79
N ALA A 36 -9.95 -20.96 14.43
CA ALA A 36 -10.48 -20.98 15.79
C ALA A 36 -9.48 -20.34 16.80
N GLU A 37 -8.19 -20.61 16.66
CA GLU A 37 -7.14 -19.94 17.44
C GLU A 37 -7.06 -18.43 17.15
N PHE A 38 -7.21 -18.04 15.88
CA PHE A 38 -7.21 -16.64 15.47
C PHE A 38 -8.36 -15.87 16.12
N MET A 39 -9.57 -16.43 16.11
CA MET A 39 -10.75 -15.79 16.73
C MET A 39 -10.62 -15.60 18.25
N LYS A 40 -9.75 -16.36 18.92
CA LYS A 40 -9.43 -16.14 20.35
C LYS A 40 -8.59 -14.87 20.55
N VAL A 41 -7.71 -14.54 19.60
CA VAL A 41 -6.73 -13.44 19.69
C VAL A 41 -7.02 -12.25 18.77
N ALA A 42 -8.09 -12.30 17.96
CA ALA A 42 -8.48 -11.21 17.06
C ALA A 42 -8.83 -9.89 17.80
N CYS A 43 -9.21 -9.99 19.08
CA CYS A 43 -9.35 -8.86 20.01
C CYS A 43 -8.24 -8.93 21.08
N TYR A 44 -6.99 -8.85 20.65
CA TYR A 44 -5.83 -8.92 21.52
C TYR A 44 -5.79 -7.74 22.51
N SER A 45 -5.15 -7.96 23.67
CA SER A 45 -4.85 -6.92 24.66
C SER A 45 -3.36 -6.77 24.92
N THR A 46 -2.53 -7.71 24.46
CA THR A 46 -1.08 -7.72 24.67
C THR A 46 -0.28 -7.86 23.37
N PRO A 47 0.98 -7.38 23.31
CA PRO A 47 1.85 -7.57 22.16
C PRO A 47 2.09 -9.04 21.79
N GLN A 48 2.11 -9.95 22.78
CA GLN A 48 2.28 -11.39 22.55
C GLN A 48 1.08 -11.99 21.84
N GLN A 49 -0.14 -11.59 22.21
CA GLN A 49 -1.36 -12.00 21.51
C GLN A 49 -1.40 -11.45 20.08
N TRP A 50 -0.99 -10.18 19.88
CA TRP A 50 -0.83 -9.61 18.54
C TRP A 50 0.15 -10.42 17.69
N ASN A 51 1.35 -10.69 18.20
CA ASN A 51 2.37 -11.44 17.47
C ASN A 51 1.93 -12.90 17.19
N ARG A 52 1.11 -13.49 18.08
CA ARG A 52 0.45 -14.78 17.83
C ARG A 52 -0.57 -14.67 16.68
N ALA A 53 -1.38 -13.62 16.66
CA ALA A 53 -2.34 -13.36 15.59
C ALA A 53 -1.63 -13.18 14.23
N VAL A 54 -0.52 -12.44 14.20
CA VAL A 54 0.31 -12.30 12.99
C VAL A 54 0.74 -13.67 12.45
N ARG A 55 1.24 -14.56 13.32
CA ARG A 55 1.67 -15.92 12.91
C ARG A 55 0.52 -16.75 12.34
N LEU A 56 -0.68 -16.61 12.92
CA LEU A 56 -1.88 -17.28 12.44
C LEU A 56 -2.27 -16.78 11.05
N CYS A 57 -2.29 -15.45 10.84
CA CYS A 57 -2.54 -14.85 9.54
C CYS A 57 -1.49 -15.26 8.50
N GLU A 58 -0.20 -15.30 8.86
CA GLU A 58 0.87 -15.78 7.97
C GLU A 58 0.60 -17.21 7.50
N THR A 59 0.23 -18.09 8.42
CA THR A 59 -0.02 -19.50 8.13
C THR A 59 -1.28 -19.68 7.29
N LEU A 60 -2.37 -19.00 7.64
CA LEU A 60 -3.62 -19.01 6.88
C LEU A 60 -3.45 -18.44 5.47
N ALA A 61 -2.59 -17.43 5.29
CA ALA A 61 -2.24 -16.93 3.96
C ALA A 61 -1.46 -17.96 3.10
N MET A 62 -0.76 -18.93 3.71
CA MET A 62 -0.04 -19.99 2.98
C MET A 62 -0.92 -21.16 2.55
N ILE A 63 -1.88 -21.55 3.40
CA ILE A 63 -2.76 -22.72 3.18
C ILE A 63 -4.18 -22.35 2.72
N GLY A 64 -4.45 -21.05 2.62
CA GLY A 64 -5.74 -20.47 2.29
C GLY A 64 -6.67 -20.33 3.50
N TRP A 65 -7.48 -19.27 3.50
CA TRP A 65 -8.51 -19.00 4.51
C TRP A 65 -9.79 -19.83 4.31
N GLY A 66 -9.92 -20.55 3.19
CA GLY A 66 -11.10 -21.38 2.91
C GLY A 66 -12.35 -20.52 2.73
N SER A 67 -13.43 -20.85 3.44
CA SER A 67 -14.67 -20.08 3.43
C SER A 67 -14.68 -18.89 4.41
N HIS A 68 -13.62 -18.71 5.20
CA HIS A 68 -13.52 -17.61 6.17
C HIS A 68 -13.05 -16.33 5.48
N GLU A 69 -13.46 -15.17 6.02
CA GLU A 69 -12.99 -13.88 5.53
C GLU A 69 -11.48 -13.75 5.77
N ALA A 70 -10.73 -13.51 4.70
CA ALA A 70 -9.29 -13.39 4.77
C ALA A 70 -8.85 -12.00 5.23
N VAL A 71 -7.90 -11.94 6.16
CA VAL A 71 -7.30 -10.68 6.63
C VAL A 71 -5.78 -10.77 6.70
N GLU A 72 -5.13 -9.62 6.58
CA GLU A 72 -3.70 -9.43 6.84
C GLU A 72 -3.48 -8.68 8.15
N ALA A 73 -2.44 -9.05 8.89
CA ALA A 73 -2.04 -8.38 10.12
C ALA A 73 -0.94 -7.33 9.87
N HIS A 74 -1.23 -6.06 10.14
CA HIS A 74 -0.31 -4.93 9.95
C HIS A 74 0.08 -4.27 11.26
N ALA A 75 1.36 -3.96 11.42
CA ALA A 75 1.88 -3.09 12.47
C ALA A 75 2.55 -1.87 11.82
N GLN A 76 2.00 -0.69 12.09
CA GLN A 76 2.44 0.59 11.53
C GLN A 76 2.69 1.59 12.66
N GLN A 77 3.04 2.82 12.28
CA GLN A 77 3.28 3.92 13.20
C GLN A 77 2.54 5.16 12.70
N TYR A 78 1.72 5.77 13.56
CA TYR A 78 1.08 7.04 13.26
C TYR A 78 2.09 8.18 13.16
N VAL A 79 1.64 9.32 12.61
CA VAL A 79 2.42 10.56 12.52
C VAL A 79 2.88 11.04 13.91
N ASN A 80 2.08 10.83 14.95
CA ASN A 80 2.44 11.16 16.33
C ASN A 80 3.45 10.18 16.97
N GLY A 81 3.89 9.17 16.23
CA GLY A 81 4.87 8.18 16.64
C GLY A 81 4.31 6.98 17.40
N TYR A 82 3.00 6.93 17.68
CA TYR A 82 2.41 5.79 18.36
C TYR A 82 2.27 4.59 17.42
N PRO A 83 2.70 3.39 17.86
CA PRO A 83 2.45 2.18 17.09
C PRO A 83 0.95 1.92 16.95
N ASN A 84 0.58 1.37 15.81
CA ASN A 84 -0.79 0.98 15.49
C ASN A 84 -0.77 -0.44 14.91
N THR A 85 -1.72 -1.27 15.32
CA THR A 85 -1.86 -2.64 14.82
C THR A 85 -3.30 -2.92 14.44
N PHE A 86 -3.51 -3.55 13.30
CA PHE A 86 -4.86 -3.79 12.77
C PHE A 86 -4.89 -4.96 11.78
N PHE A 87 -6.09 -5.50 11.57
CA PHE A 87 -6.37 -6.46 10.52
C PHE A 87 -7.09 -5.78 9.35
N ILE A 88 -6.70 -6.13 8.13
CA ILE A 88 -7.29 -5.54 6.92
C ILE A 88 -7.60 -6.61 5.88
N THR A 89 -8.73 -6.49 5.18
CA THR A 89 -9.10 -7.38 4.08
C THR A 89 -8.29 -7.04 2.80
N PRO A 90 -8.30 -7.93 1.78
CA PRO A 90 -7.78 -7.60 0.44
C PRO A 90 -8.39 -6.33 -0.19
N THR A 91 -9.59 -5.94 0.24
CA THR A 91 -10.33 -4.76 -0.24
C THR A 91 -10.12 -3.50 0.62
N ASP A 92 -9.08 -3.50 1.46
CA ASP A 92 -8.72 -2.40 2.35
C ASP A 92 -9.76 -2.08 3.46
N GLU A 93 -10.58 -3.05 3.85
CA GLU A 93 -11.51 -2.90 4.97
C GLU A 93 -10.91 -3.38 6.28
N VAL A 94 -10.95 -2.53 7.32
CA VAL A 94 -10.46 -2.88 8.66
C VAL A 94 -11.42 -3.87 9.34
N ARG A 95 -10.86 -4.85 10.06
CA ARG A 95 -11.60 -5.88 10.80
C ARG A 95 -11.08 -6.04 12.23
N PHE A 96 -11.97 -6.49 13.11
CA PHE A 96 -11.70 -6.79 14.51
C PHE A 96 -11.17 -5.56 15.29
N LEU A 97 -9.98 -5.64 15.88
CA LEU A 97 -9.38 -4.57 16.66
C LEU A 97 -8.35 -3.79 15.85
N ASP A 98 -8.59 -2.49 15.69
CA ASP A 98 -7.63 -1.48 15.29
C ASP A 98 -7.09 -0.80 16.56
N ALA A 99 -5.90 -1.20 17.01
CA ALA A 99 -5.33 -0.80 18.29
C ALA A 99 -4.26 0.27 18.14
N VAL A 100 -4.31 1.26 19.02
CA VAL A 100 -3.30 2.30 19.17
C VAL A 100 -2.55 2.09 20.47
N TRP A 101 -1.24 1.88 20.38
CA TRP A 101 -0.38 1.60 21.52
C TRP A 101 0.27 2.88 22.04
N LYS A 102 0.17 3.12 23.34
CA LYS A 102 0.84 4.23 24.03
C LYS A 102 1.91 3.72 24.99
N PRO A 103 3.00 4.49 25.20
CA PRO A 103 3.93 4.24 26.30
C PRO A 103 3.20 4.27 27.65
N HIS A 104 3.51 3.33 28.53
CA HIS A 104 2.97 3.28 29.89
C HIS A 104 3.94 2.56 30.83
N ASP A 105 4.47 3.26 31.84
CA ASP A 105 5.37 2.73 32.88
C ASP A 105 6.52 1.86 32.34
N GLY A 106 7.23 2.36 31.31
CA GLY A 106 8.34 1.64 30.66
C GLY A 106 7.90 0.54 29.68
N GLY A 107 6.60 0.23 29.66
CA GLY A 107 5.92 -0.69 28.76
C GLY A 107 5.01 0.01 27.74
N MET A 108 3.95 -0.68 27.35
CA MET A 108 2.92 -0.19 26.43
C MET A 108 1.52 -0.60 26.88
N ILE A 109 0.52 0.18 26.47
CA ILE A 109 -0.90 -0.09 26.72
C ILE A 109 -1.73 0.33 25.51
N ILE A 110 -2.81 -0.39 25.21
CA ILE A 110 -3.78 0.02 24.18
C ILE A 110 -4.62 1.18 24.71
N ASP A 111 -4.77 2.25 23.93
CA ASP A 111 -5.66 3.37 24.26
C ASP A 111 -7.08 3.14 23.68
N PRO A 112 -8.11 2.88 24.52
CA PRO A 112 -9.48 2.67 24.05
C PRO A 112 -10.10 3.87 23.35
N ARG A 113 -9.59 5.09 23.58
CA ARG A 113 -10.14 6.31 22.99
C ARG A 113 -9.67 6.52 21.55
N LEU A 114 -8.53 5.95 21.20
CA LEU A 114 -7.95 6.04 19.86
C LEU A 114 -8.11 4.74 19.07
N SER A 115 -8.43 3.64 19.76
CA SER A 115 -8.62 2.32 19.15
C SER A 115 -10.10 2.09 18.81
N SER A 116 -10.36 1.22 17.84
CA SER A 116 -11.72 0.91 17.40
C SER A 116 -11.95 -0.60 17.23
N LEU A 117 -13.21 -1.01 17.38
CA LEU A 117 -13.66 -2.38 17.14
C LEU A 117 -14.63 -2.40 15.96
N THR A 118 -14.34 -3.22 14.97
CA THR A 118 -15.20 -3.47 13.80
C THR A 118 -15.57 -4.94 13.74
N ALA A 119 -16.79 -5.23 13.28
CA ALA A 119 -17.32 -6.60 13.17
C ALA A 119 -17.33 -7.41 14.51
N MET A 120 -17.27 -6.74 15.66
CA MET A 120 -17.32 -7.36 17.00
C MET A 120 -18.17 -6.55 18.00
N PRO A 121 -19.50 -6.44 17.79
CA PRO A 121 -20.37 -5.55 18.57
C PRO A 121 -20.48 -5.90 20.07
N ALA A 122 -20.12 -7.13 20.47
CA ALA A 122 -20.22 -7.60 21.86
C ALA A 122 -18.90 -7.51 22.65
N ARG A 123 -17.78 -7.08 22.04
CA ARG A 123 -16.49 -6.97 22.73
C ARG A 123 -16.19 -5.53 23.14
N THR A 124 -15.46 -5.38 24.23
CA THR A 124 -14.92 -4.10 24.69
C THR A 124 -13.40 -4.16 24.72
N ILE A 125 -12.78 -3.02 24.44
CA ILE A 125 -11.32 -2.88 24.56
C ILE A 125 -11.00 -2.76 26.04
N SER A 126 -10.30 -3.76 26.58
CA SER A 126 -9.82 -3.78 27.97
C SER A 126 -8.31 -3.54 27.97
N PRO A 127 -7.85 -2.33 28.32
CA PRO A 127 -6.43 -2.00 28.36
C PRO A 127 -5.69 -2.88 29.35
N VAL A 128 -4.56 -3.44 28.92
CA VAL A 128 -3.65 -4.18 29.78
C VAL A 128 -2.27 -3.54 29.64
N ALA A 129 -1.70 -3.07 30.75
CA ALA A 129 -0.31 -2.63 30.80
C ALA A 129 0.60 -3.83 30.55
N CYS A 130 1.47 -3.71 29.54
CA CYS A 130 2.33 -4.79 29.09
C CYS A 130 3.77 -4.32 28.96
N GLU A 131 4.73 -5.25 29.01
CA GLU A 131 6.11 -4.96 28.65
C GLU A 131 6.23 -4.47 27.20
N LYS A 132 7.28 -3.68 26.94
CA LYS A 132 7.57 -3.19 25.60
C LYS A 132 8.18 -4.30 24.74
N VAL A 133 7.35 -4.91 23.90
CA VAL A 133 7.76 -5.93 22.92
C VAL A 133 7.59 -5.40 21.50
N LYS A 134 8.44 -5.88 20.58
CA LYS A 134 8.31 -5.58 19.15
C LYS A 134 6.98 -6.11 18.61
N LEU A 135 6.19 -5.21 18.02
CA LEU A 135 4.97 -5.57 17.28
C LEU A 135 5.38 -5.99 15.86
N HIS A 136 5.00 -7.21 15.46
CA HIS A 136 5.30 -7.73 14.14
C HIS A 136 4.25 -7.33 13.10
N SER A 137 4.66 -7.20 11.85
CA SER A 137 3.75 -7.25 10.70
C SER A 137 3.86 -8.62 10.05
N GLN A 138 2.78 -9.05 9.41
CA GLN A 138 2.77 -10.21 8.52
C GLN A 138 3.86 -10.06 7.45
N ARG A 139 4.46 -11.17 6.99
CA ARG A 139 5.58 -11.16 6.03
C ARG A 139 5.24 -11.75 4.66
N ASN A 140 4.06 -12.34 4.50
CA ASN A 140 3.49 -12.84 3.24
C ASN A 140 2.13 -12.18 3.01
N TRP A 141 1.78 -11.85 1.77
CA TRP A 141 0.58 -11.04 1.49
C TRP A 141 -0.53 -11.90 0.91
N LEU A 142 -1.78 -11.53 1.18
CA LEU A 142 -2.91 -12.10 0.48
C LEU A 142 -2.88 -11.65 -0.97
N PRO A 143 -3.33 -12.50 -1.93
CA PRO A 143 -3.56 -12.05 -3.29
C PRO A 143 -4.54 -10.87 -3.27
N LYS A 144 -4.09 -9.70 -3.74
CA LYS A 144 -4.93 -8.52 -3.94
C LYS A 144 -4.38 -7.66 -5.07
N PRO A 145 -5.23 -6.86 -5.73
CA PRO A 145 -4.83 -5.99 -6.83
C PRO A 145 -3.64 -5.11 -6.43
N PRO A 146 -2.47 -5.28 -7.06
CA PRO A 146 -1.23 -4.70 -6.55
C PRO A 146 -1.15 -3.21 -6.89
N VAL A 147 -1.81 -2.73 -7.96
CA VAL A 147 -1.72 -1.33 -8.36
C VAL A 147 -2.82 -0.54 -7.69
N GLN A 148 -2.42 0.47 -6.91
CA GLN A 148 -3.36 1.46 -6.37
C GLN A 148 -2.86 2.86 -6.67
N ILE A 149 -3.76 3.67 -7.20
CA ILE A 149 -3.45 5.04 -7.56
C ILE A 149 -3.99 5.96 -6.47
N VAL A 150 -3.09 6.75 -5.90
CA VAL A 150 -3.39 7.65 -4.78
C VAL A 150 -3.11 9.08 -5.19
N ARG A 151 -3.77 10.00 -4.50
CA ARG A 151 -3.51 11.44 -4.58
C ARG A 151 -3.10 11.92 -3.20
N THR A 152 -2.09 12.77 -3.12
CA THR A 152 -1.53 13.19 -1.82
C THR A 152 -2.46 14.17 -1.10
N LEU A 153 -3.03 15.13 -1.83
CA LEU A 153 -3.95 16.18 -1.35
C LEU A 153 -4.89 16.60 -2.49
N ASP A 154 -5.95 17.38 -2.20
CA ASP A 154 -6.84 18.01 -3.21
C ASP A 154 -6.16 19.11 -4.05
N ASN A 155 -4.84 19.24 -3.93
CA ASN A 155 -4.02 20.24 -4.60
C ASN A 155 -3.88 19.92 -6.08
N CYS A 156 -4.65 20.62 -6.92
CA CYS A 156 -4.57 20.57 -8.37
C CYS A 156 -5.20 21.83 -8.97
N TYR A 157 -4.90 22.13 -10.23
CA TYR A 157 -5.67 23.13 -10.98
C TYR A 157 -7.13 22.65 -11.18
N PRO A 158 -8.12 23.56 -11.21
CA PRO A 158 -9.54 23.20 -11.27
C PRO A 158 -9.92 22.26 -12.42
N SER A 159 -9.29 22.42 -13.58
CA SER A 159 -9.52 21.60 -14.78
C SER A 159 -9.11 20.13 -14.60
N SER A 160 -8.24 19.81 -13.65
CA SER A 160 -7.82 18.44 -13.35
C SER A 160 -8.67 17.74 -12.29
N ARG A 161 -9.60 18.44 -11.62
CA ARG A 161 -10.42 17.84 -10.55
C ARG A 161 -11.25 16.65 -11.04
N ALA A 162 -11.86 16.78 -12.22
CA ALA A 162 -12.71 15.73 -12.78
C ALA A 162 -11.93 14.44 -13.06
N VAL A 163 -10.73 14.53 -13.66
CA VAL A 163 -9.90 13.34 -13.90
C VAL A 163 -9.42 12.72 -12.61
N LEU A 164 -9.00 13.51 -11.61
CA LEU A 164 -8.55 12.98 -10.32
C LEU A 164 -9.69 12.33 -9.53
N GLN A 165 -10.89 12.89 -9.59
CA GLN A 165 -12.07 12.25 -9.01
C GLN A 165 -12.36 10.91 -9.69
N SER A 166 -12.27 10.84 -11.01
CA SER A 166 -12.48 9.61 -11.76
C SER A 166 -11.48 8.49 -11.41
N ILE A 167 -10.29 8.81 -10.89
CA ILE A 167 -9.36 7.79 -10.37
C ILE A 167 -9.99 7.07 -9.18
N THR A 168 -10.58 7.83 -8.25
CA THR A 168 -11.19 7.27 -7.04
C THR A 168 -12.55 6.61 -7.33
N THR A 169 -13.36 7.20 -8.19
CA THR A 169 -14.74 6.74 -8.44
C THR A 169 -14.87 5.70 -9.55
N GLU A 170 -13.88 5.59 -10.45
CA GLU A 170 -13.92 4.68 -11.60
C GLU A 170 -12.70 3.74 -11.63
N LEU A 171 -11.49 4.30 -11.76
CA LEU A 171 -10.29 3.49 -12.04
C LEU A 171 -9.92 2.55 -10.89
N ASN A 172 -9.77 3.05 -9.66
CA ASN A 172 -9.41 2.22 -8.51
C ASN A 172 -10.46 1.13 -8.24
N PRO A 173 -11.78 1.40 -8.28
CA PRO A 173 -12.79 0.34 -8.23
C PRO A 173 -12.62 -0.70 -9.35
N MET A 174 -12.37 -0.28 -10.59
CA MET A 174 -12.13 -1.21 -11.70
C MET A 174 -10.88 -2.07 -11.48
N LEU A 175 -9.77 -1.48 -11.00
CA LEU A 175 -8.56 -2.21 -10.65
C LEU A 175 -8.83 -3.22 -9.53
N LEU A 176 -9.61 -2.81 -8.52
CA LEU A 176 -9.94 -3.66 -7.39
C LEU A 176 -10.79 -4.87 -7.80
N GLU A 177 -11.78 -4.67 -8.67
CA GLU A 177 -12.74 -5.70 -9.06
C GLU A 177 -12.18 -6.66 -10.12
N ARG A 178 -11.35 -6.17 -11.06
CA ARG A 178 -11.09 -6.88 -12.32
C ARG A 178 -9.66 -7.36 -12.52
N MET A 179 -8.71 -6.94 -11.68
CA MET A 179 -7.36 -7.51 -11.70
C MET A 179 -7.36 -8.92 -11.11
N ARG A 180 -6.44 -9.77 -11.58
CA ARG A 180 -6.35 -11.19 -11.18
C ARG A 180 -5.09 -11.46 -10.34
N PRO A 181 -5.04 -11.03 -9.07
CA PRO A 181 -3.82 -11.09 -8.26
C PRO A 181 -3.24 -12.49 -8.05
N GLU A 182 -4.08 -13.52 -8.09
CA GLU A 182 -3.69 -14.92 -8.01
C GLU A 182 -2.77 -15.34 -9.17
N GLU A 183 -2.86 -14.68 -10.33
CA GLU A 183 -2.01 -14.94 -11.49
C GLU A 183 -0.63 -14.28 -11.38
N TYR A 184 -0.45 -13.33 -10.46
CA TYR A 184 0.76 -12.51 -10.36
C TYR A 184 1.76 -13.07 -9.35
N GLY A 185 1.29 -13.68 -8.26
CA GLY A 185 2.12 -14.13 -7.13
C GLY A 185 2.05 -13.18 -5.94
N ASN A 186 2.79 -13.49 -4.87
CA ASN A 186 2.59 -12.89 -3.54
C ASN A 186 3.81 -12.14 -2.97
N GLN A 187 4.85 -11.91 -3.77
CA GLN A 187 6.03 -11.16 -3.31
C GLN A 187 5.80 -9.64 -3.24
N ILE A 188 4.92 -9.12 -4.10
CA ILE A 188 4.53 -7.70 -4.07
C ILE A 188 3.19 -7.60 -3.36
N ASN A 189 3.16 -6.77 -2.32
CA ASN A 189 1.95 -6.39 -1.60
C ASN A 189 1.19 -5.32 -2.38
N ARG A 190 1.87 -4.21 -2.68
CA ARG A 190 1.27 -3.05 -3.33
C ARG A 190 2.30 -2.19 -4.06
N ILE A 191 1.91 -1.71 -5.23
CA ILE A 191 2.52 -0.65 -6.04
C ILE A 191 1.62 0.58 -5.85
N LEU A 192 2.07 1.50 -5.01
CA LEU A 192 1.39 2.76 -4.77
C LEU A 192 1.91 3.81 -5.75
N ILE A 193 1.02 4.29 -6.62
CA ILE A 193 1.33 5.34 -7.59
C ILE A 193 0.67 6.64 -7.13
N ASN A 194 1.49 7.58 -6.68
CA ASN A 194 1.04 8.89 -6.24
C ASN A 194 1.06 9.91 -7.38
N CYS A 195 -0.07 10.56 -7.62
CA CYS A 195 -0.18 11.67 -8.56
C CYS A 195 0.15 12.99 -7.86
N ALA A 196 1.34 13.55 -8.15
CA ALA A 196 1.76 14.85 -7.66
C ALA A 196 1.43 15.92 -8.71
N MET A 197 0.37 16.68 -8.47
CA MET A 197 -0.11 17.69 -9.41
C MET A 197 0.50 19.05 -9.16
N SER A 198 0.77 19.80 -10.23
CA SER A 198 0.99 21.24 -10.12
C SER A 198 -0.30 21.93 -9.71
N PHE A 199 -0.17 22.98 -8.90
CA PHE A 199 -1.29 23.78 -8.43
C PHE A 199 -0.84 25.17 -7.95
N SER A 200 -1.80 26.07 -7.85
CA SER A 200 -1.63 27.40 -7.27
C SER A 200 -2.90 27.76 -6.50
N ASP A 201 -2.83 27.75 -5.18
CA ASP A 201 -3.91 28.15 -4.28
C ASP A 201 -3.56 29.51 -3.64
N GLY A 202 -3.76 30.57 -4.43
CA GLY A 202 -3.48 31.94 -4.03
C GLY A 202 -1.99 32.34 -4.04
N PRO A 203 -1.63 33.48 -3.43
CA PRO A 203 -0.29 34.05 -3.50
C PRO A 203 0.75 33.30 -2.67
N HIS A 204 0.35 32.51 -1.67
CA HIS A 204 1.26 31.90 -0.69
C HIS A 204 1.42 30.38 -0.83
N CYS A 205 0.60 29.70 -1.64
CA CYS A 205 0.66 28.26 -1.82
C CYS A 205 0.73 27.90 -3.30
N LYS A 206 1.95 27.85 -3.84
CA LYS A 206 2.21 27.54 -5.25
C LYS A 206 3.19 26.39 -5.37
N THR A 207 2.87 25.43 -6.20
CA THR A 207 3.79 24.35 -6.59
C THR A 207 3.55 24.04 -8.05
N ASN A 208 4.42 24.55 -8.92
CA ASN A 208 4.39 24.28 -10.34
C ASN A 208 5.60 23.45 -10.73
N TYR A 209 5.37 22.22 -11.14
CA TYR A 209 6.44 21.30 -11.50
C TYR A 209 7.02 21.63 -12.87
N ILE A 210 8.35 21.64 -12.94
CA ILE A 210 9.11 21.62 -14.18
C ILE A 210 9.70 20.21 -14.31
N ILE A 211 9.36 19.50 -15.39
CA ILE A 211 9.81 18.12 -15.58
C ILE A 211 11.27 18.12 -16.02
N ALA A 212 12.12 17.48 -15.22
CA ALA A 212 13.52 17.29 -15.52
C ALA A 212 13.69 16.33 -16.72
N ASP A 213 14.59 16.68 -17.63
CA ASP A 213 15.02 15.78 -18.70
C ASP A 213 15.74 14.56 -18.11
N GLU A 214 15.14 13.38 -18.29
CA GLU A 214 15.67 12.11 -17.79
C GLU A 214 17.06 11.78 -18.37
N SER A 215 17.39 12.28 -19.57
CA SER A 215 18.69 12.05 -20.22
C SER A 215 19.85 12.61 -19.41
N ARG A 216 19.60 13.67 -18.62
CA ARG A 216 20.59 14.37 -17.79
C ARG A 216 20.91 13.66 -16.48
N LYS A 217 20.11 12.65 -16.08
CA LYS A 217 20.30 11.84 -14.86
C LYS A 217 20.60 12.67 -13.61
N LEU A 218 19.89 13.78 -13.44
CA LEU A 218 20.06 14.70 -12.31
C LEU A 218 19.74 14.02 -10.97
N ARG A 219 20.50 14.35 -9.91
CA ARG A 219 20.17 13.99 -8.54
C ARG A 219 19.27 15.05 -7.91
N LYS A 220 18.61 14.71 -6.78
CA LYS A 220 17.74 15.65 -6.05
C LYS A 220 18.45 16.95 -5.66
N SER A 221 19.75 16.88 -5.34
CA SER A 221 20.61 18.03 -5.06
C SER A 221 20.80 18.98 -6.25
N ASP A 222 20.65 18.47 -7.47
CA ASP A 222 21.05 19.18 -8.69
C ASP A 222 19.88 20.00 -9.26
N TYR A 223 18.64 19.72 -8.83
CA TYR A 223 17.42 20.30 -9.41
C TYR A 223 17.32 21.82 -9.29
N TYR A 224 17.67 22.40 -8.14
CA TYR A 224 17.59 23.85 -7.98
C TYR A 224 18.62 24.58 -8.85
N ALA A 225 19.87 24.09 -8.88
CA ALA A 225 20.90 24.62 -9.76
C ALA A 225 20.52 24.47 -11.25
N ALA A 226 19.93 23.34 -11.64
CA ALA A 226 19.45 23.12 -13.00
C ALA A 226 18.27 24.03 -13.38
N LEU A 227 17.43 24.42 -12.42
CA LEU A 227 16.33 25.36 -12.61
C LEU A 227 16.85 26.80 -12.79
N LEU A 228 17.84 27.21 -11.96
CA LEU A 228 18.49 28.51 -12.08
C LEU A 228 19.23 28.72 -13.41
N ALA A 229 19.62 27.64 -14.09
CA ALA A 229 20.24 27.72 -15.41
C ALA A 229 19.26 28.14 -16.52
N THR A 230 17.94 28.05 -16.29
CA THR A 230 16.91 28.33 -17.30
C THR A 230 15.86 29.34 -16.84
N ARG A 231 15.83 29.71 -15.56
CA ARG A 231 14.84 30.59 -14.93
C ARG A 231 15.53 31.52 -13.94
N ASP A 232 15.04 32.75 -13.83
CA ASP A 232 15.52 33.67 -12.80
C ASP A 232 14.87 33.40 -11.44
N ILE A 233 15.52 33.86 -10.35
CA ILE A 233 15.07 33.62 -8.98
C ILE A 233 13.67 34.24 -8.74
N ALA A 234 13.42 35.43 -9.30
CA ALA A 234 12.16 36.13 -9.09
C ALA A 234 10.98 35.39 -9.74
N GLU A 235 11.17 34.78 -10.90
CA GLU A 235 10.21 33.89 -11.55
C GLU A 235 9.98 32.63 -10.73
N ILE A 236 11.05 31.97 -10.26
CA ILE A 236 10.95 30.74 -9.47
C ILE A 236 10.11 30.98 -8.21
N GLU A 237 10.36 32.08 -7.49
CA GLU A 237 9.64 32.43 -6.27
C GLU A 237 8.20 32.87 -6.57
N ARG A 238 8.00 33.73 -7.58
CA ARG A 238 6.67 34.25 -7.94
C ARG A 238 5.73 33.15 -8.42
N GLU A 239 6.23 32.22 -9.22
CA GLU A 239 5.44 31.13 -9.81
C GLU A 239 5.48 29.85 -8.96
N GLY A 240 6.37 29.76 -7.96
CA GLY A 240 6.55 28.57 -7.14
C GLY A 240 7.05 27.37 -7.95
N LEU A 241 8.14 27.54 -8.71
CA LEU A 241 8.65 26.52 -9.63
C LEU A 241 9.49 25.46 -8.90
N TYR A 242 9.22 24.19 -9.17
CA TYR A 242 9.95 23.05 -8.61
C TYR A 242 10.33 22.05 -9.70
N MET A 243 11.63 21.88 -9.94
CA MET A 243 12.09 20.84 -10.86
C MET A 243 11.98 19.45 -10.22
N ARG A 244 11.38 18.50 -10.95
CA ARG A 244 11.16 17.10 -10.51
C ARG A 244 11.28 16.14 -11.71
N PRO A 245 11.67 14.87 -11.50
CA PRO A 245 11.57 13.88 -12.57
C PRO A 245 10.10 13.59 -12.86
N ARG A 246 9.77 13.15 -14.09
CA ARG A 246 8.42 12.67 -14.40
C ARG A 246 8.04 11.51 -13.48
N PHE A 247 8.97 10.56 -13.30
CA PHE A 247 8.78 9.34 -12.53
C PHE A 247 9.82 9.24 -11.40
N ASP A 248 9.40 9.38 -10.14
CA ASP A 248 10.22 9.03 -8.97
C ASP A 248 9.78 7.65 -8.46
N ILE A 249 10.48 6.60 -8.86
CA ILE A 249 10.17 5.21 -8.50
C ILE A 249 11.15 4.75 -7.42
N GLY A 250 10.64 4.52 -6.21
CA GLY A 250 11.38 4.03 -5.05
C GLY A 250 11.78 2.56 -5.15
N PRO A 251 12.57 2.07 -4.17
CA PRO A 251 12.97 0.67 -4.11
C PRO A 251 11.81 -0.25 -3.70
N PHE A 252 11.96 -1.54 -3.98
CA PHE A 252 11.11 -2.57 -3.38
C PHE A 252 11.47 -2.75 -1.90
N ARG A 253 10.48 -2.56 -1.03
CA ARG A 253 10.59 -2.72 0.42
C ARG A 253 10.29 -4.16 0.80
N LYS A 254 11.33 -4.96 1.11
CA LYS A 254 11.17 -6.38 1.48
C LYS A 254 10.35 -6.57 2.77
N ASP A 255 10.39 -5.61 3.68
CA ASP A 255 9.68 -5.63 4.95
C ASP A 255 8.17 -5.45 4.80
N THR A 256 7.71 -4.71 3.79
CA THR A 256 6.28 -4.42 3.57
C THR A 256 5.72 -4.97 2.26
N GLY A 257 6.58 -5.46 1.37
CA GLY A 257 6.23 -5.83 0.00
C GLY A 257 5.84 -4.65 -0.89
N MET A 258 6.11 -3.41 -0.46
CA MET A 258 5.61 -2.21 -1.14
C MET A 258 6.63 -1.60 -2.12
N ILE A 259 6.10 -0.99 -3.17
CA ILE A 259 6.83 -0.11 -4.09
C ILE A 259 6.06 1.21 -4.17
N TYR A 260 6.76 2.31 -3.91
CA TYR A 260 6.18 3.65 -4.02
C TYR A 260 6.70 4.31 -5.29
N ALA A 261 5.80 4.85 -6.10
CA ALA A 261 6.11 5.67 -7.26
C ALA A 261 5.36 6.99 -7.16
N THR A 262 6.00 8.09 -7.56
CA THR A 262 5.35 9.38 -7.75
C THR A 262 5.44 9.78 -9.21
N ILE A 263 4.32 10.23 -9.76
CA ILE A 263 4.25 10.85 -11.08
C ILE A 263 3.99 12.33 -10.88
N CYS A 264 4.93 13.17 -11.31
CA CYS A 264 4.77 14.61 -11.26
C CYS A 264 4.08 15.10 -12.53
N PHE A 265 3.06 15.96 -12.39
CA PHE A 265 2.32 16.58 -13.49
C PHE A 265 2.51 18.09 -13.45
N GLU A 266 3.15 18.63 -14.47
CA GLU A 266 3.37 20.05 -14.76
C GLU A 266 2.06 20.81 -14.96
N LYS A 267 2.13 22.14 -14.94
CA LYS A 267 0.96 23.02 -15.12
C LYS A 267 0.28 22.79 -16.47
N GLU A 268 1.06 22.56 -17.52
CA GLU A 268 0.60 22.36 -18.89
C GLU A 268 -0.34 21.15 -19.02
N PHE A 269 -0.18 20.13 -18.17
CA PHE A 269 -1.11 19.00 -18.11
C PHE A 269 -2.55 19.47 -17.80
N SER A 270 -2.71 20.50 -16.97
CA SER A 270 -4.02 21.05 -16.62
C SER A 270 -4.69 21.82 -17.76
N HIS A 271 -3.96 22.16 -18.83
CA HIS A 271 -4.52 22.81 -20.01
C HIS A 271 -5.16 21.81 -20.98
N LEU A 272 -4.90 20.51 -20.81
CA LEU A 272 -5.49 19.44 -21.60
C LEU A 272 -6.97 19.24 -21.23
N THR A 273 -7.76 18.72 -22.16
CA THR A 273 -9.12 18.26 -21.88
C THR A 273 -9.11 17.08 -20.91
N VAL A 274 -10.23 16.80 -20.26
CA VAL A 274 -10.35 15.66 -19.32
C VAL A 274 -9.99 14.33 -20.01
N SER A 275 -10.36 14.16 -21.28
CA SER A 275 -10.04 12.95 -22.06
C SER A 275 -8.53 12.81 -22.30
N GLU A 276 -7.87 13.89 -22.74
CA GLU A 276 -6.41 13.91 -22.96
C GLU A 276 -5.64 13.73 -21.66
N GLN A 277 -6.13 14.30 -20.55
CA GLN A 277 -5.56 14.08 -19.21
C GLN A 277 -5.65 12.60 -18.82
N LYS A 278 -6.83 11.97 -18.97
CA LYS A 278 -7.01 10.53 -18.72
C LYS A 278 -6.04 9.69 -19.56
N HIS A 279 -5.96 9.96 -20.86
CA HIS A 279 -5.08 9.23 -21.77
C HIS A 279 -3.60 9.37 -21.40
N THR A 280 -3.16 10.59 -21.09
CA THR A 280 -1.79 10.88 -20.65
C THR A 280 -1.46 10.17 -19.33
N MET A 281 -2.38 10.22 -18.36
CA MET A 281 -2.21 9.52 -17.07
C MET A 281 -2.14 8.01 -17.26
N ALA A 282 -3.00 7.43 -18.09
CA ALA A 282 -2.99 6.01 -18.42
C ALA A 282 -1.63 5.57 -18.98
N GLY A 283 -1.09 6.32 -19.95
CA GLY A 283 0.26 6.07 -20.48
C GLY A 283 1.34 6.10 -19.40
N TYR A 284 1.29 7.08 -18.50
CA TYR A 284 2.25 7.21 -17.40
C TYR A 284 2.11 6.11 -16.34
N PHE A 285 0.89 5.68 -15.99
CA PHE A 285 0.66 4.55 -15.08
C PHE A 285 1.23 3.25 -15.64
N MET A 286 0.97 2.97 -16.92
CA MET A 286 1.54 1.84 -17.62
C MET A 286 3.07 1.88 -17.63
N GLU A 287 3.65 3.04 -17.94
CA GLU A 287 5.10 3.22 -17.98
C GLU A 287 5.76 2.99 -16.61
N VAL A 288 5.14 3.47 -15.52
CA VAL A 288 5.63 3.21 -14.15
C VAL A 288 5.67 1.71 -13.85
N VAL A 289 4.58 1.00 -14.09
CA VAL A 289 4.50 -0.44 -13.79
C VAL A 289 5.44 -1.25 -14.68
N ARG A 290 5.61 -0.85 -15.95
CA ARG A 290 6.60 -1.43 -16.86
C ARG A 290 8.04 -1.20 -16.40
N ARG A 291 8.38 0.01 -15.92
CA ARG A 291 9.70 0.28 -15.33
C ARG A 291 9.93 -0.56 -14.08
N ILE A 292 8.90 -0.74 -13.25
CA ILE A 292 8.95 -1.61 -12.07
C ILE A 292 9.20 -3.07 -12.47
N SER A 293 8.50 -3.61 -13.48
CA SER A 293 8.70 -5.00 -13.91
C SER A 293 10.12 -5.27 -14.36
N ILE A 294 10.73 -4.32 -15.08
CA ILE A 294 12.14 -4.41 -15.51
C ILE A 294 13.09 -4.37 -14.30
N ARG A 295 12.88 -3.42 -13.37
CA ARG A 295 13.72 -3.26 -12.16
C ARG A 295 13.62 -4.46 -11.22
N GLN A 296 12.43 -5.08 -11.13
CA GLN A 296 12.11 -6.13 -10.18
C GLN A 296 12.01 -7.52 -10.82
N ARG A 297 12.59 -7.73 -12.01
CA ARG A 297 12.59 -9.01 -12.75
C ARG A 297 13.12 -10.24 -12.00
N LYS A 298 13.78 -10.04 -10.86
CA LYS A 298 14.32 -11.12 -10.01
C LYS A 298 13.32 -11.62 -8.97
N LEU A 299 12.22 -10.88 -8.75
CA LEU A 299 11.15 -11.33 -7.87
C LEU A 299 10.44 -12.53 -8.53
N THR A 300 10.01 -13.47 -7.71
CA THR A 300 9.10 -14.53 -8.14
C THR A 300 7.70 -13.93 -8.25
N TYR A 301 7.49 -13.15 -9.31
CA TYR A 301 6.27 -12.39 -9.56
C TYR A 301 6.04 -12.29 -11.06
N ASN A 302 4.83 -12.62 -11.52
CA ASN A 302 4.46 -12.67 -12.92
C ASN A 302 3.95 -11.31 -13.38
N PHE A 303 4.84 -10.50 -13.95
CA PHE A 303 4.51 -9.16 -14.43
C PHE A 303 3.73 -9.15 -15.75
N THR A 304 3.78 -10.23 -16.54
CA THR A 304 3.10 -10.28 -17.84
C THR A 304 1.57 -10.15 -17.71
N PRO A 305 0.86 -11.01 -16.95
CA PRO A 305 -0.58 -10.86 -16.75
C PRO A 305 -0.92 -9.55 -16.04
N LEU A 306 -0.08 -9.08 -15.10
CA LEU A 306 -0.27 -7.78 -14.45
C LEU A 306 -0.31 -6.63 -15.46
N LEU A 307 0.66 -6.58 -16.39
CA LEU A 307 0.72 -5.53 -17.41
C LEU A 307 -0.44 -5.63 -18.40
N THR A 308 -0.85 -6.84 -18.77
CA THR A 308 -2.02 -7.08 -19.64
C THR A 308 -3.33 -6.60 -19.01
N ASP A 309 -3.56 -6.94 -17.74
CA ASP A 309 -4.76 -6.52 -17.02
C ASP A 309 -4.76 -5.01 -16.84
N LEU A 310 -3.62 -4.43 -16.44
CA LEU A 310 -3.48 -2.98 -16.31
C LEU A 310 -3.76 -2.27 -17.64
N LEU A 311 -3.22 -2.77 -18.76
CA LEU A 311 -3.44 -2.16 -20.08
C LEU A 311 -4.92 -2.17 -20.46
N THR A 312 -5.57 -3.31 -20.25
CA THR A 312 -6.99 -3.48 -20.54
C THR A 312 -7.85 -2.50 -19.74
N LEU A 313 -7.59 -2.41 -18.43
CA LEU A 313 -8.35 -1.55 -17.53
C LEU A 313 -8.08 -0.06 -17.75
N LEU A 314 -6.83 0.31 -18.05
CA LEU A 314 -6.49 1.69 -18.42
C LEU A 314 -7.11 2.09 -19.76
N THR A 315 -7.16 1.19 -20.75
CA THR A 315 -7.82 1.43 -22.04
C THR A 315 -9.33 1.62 -21.87
N ALA A 316 -9.95 0.86 -20.95
CA ALA A 316 -11.36 1.03 -20.63
C ALA A 316 -11.66 2.35 -19.89
N TRP A 317 -10.77 2.78 -18.98
CA TRP A 317 -10.93 4.03 -18.24
C TRP A 317 -10.62 5.28 -19.10
N ALA A 318 -9.65 5.17 -20.00
CA ALA A 318 -9.16 6.21 -20.88
C ALA A 318 -9.17 5.73 -22.35
N PRO A 319 -10.36 5.57 -22.96
CA PRO A 319 -10.46 5.09 -24.34
C PRO A 319 -9.68 6.02 -25.28
N PRO A 320 -9.11 5.49 -26.37
CA PRO A 320 -8.43 6.31 -27.36
C PRO A 320 -9.40 7.37 -27.91
N PRO A 321 -8.93 8.60 -28.17
CA PRO A 321 -9.76 9.61 -28.80
C PRO A 321 -10.28 9.10 -30.15
N LEU A 322 -11.58 9.35 -30.40
CA LEU A 322 -12.28 8.99 -31.64
C LEU A 322 -11.77 9.78 -32.84
#